data_AF-A0A142KXI9-F1
#
_entry.id   AF-A0A142KXI9-F1
#
_cell.length_a   1.000
_cell.length_b   1.000
_cell.length_c   1.000
_cell.angle_alpha   90.00
_cell.angle_beta   90.00
_cell.angle_gamma   90.00
#
_symmetry.space_group_name_H-M   'P 1'
#
loop_
_entity.id
_entity.type
_entity.pdbx_description
1 polymer ?
#
loop_
_entity_poly.entity_id
_entity_poly.type
_entity_poly.pdbx_seq_one_letter_code
_entity_poly.pdbx_strand_id
1 'polypeptide(L)'
;RYVAYGQTESGKQGSEEEEARLMLTLRNTYQGTFICSGGYTRQLGIEAIAQGDADLVSYGRLFIANPDLVLRFKLDAPLNKYNRKTFYTQDPVVGYTDYPFLNKESRSNLPFSRL
;
A
#
# COMPACT_ATOMS: atom_id res chain seq x y z
N ARG A 1 -8.88 -12.92 -9.21
CA ARG A 1 -9.20 -11.66 -9.94
C ARG A 1 -9.16 -10.54 -8.91
N TYR A 2 -8.25 -9.59 -9.08
CA TYR A 2 -7.79 -8.70 -8.02
C TYR A 2 -8.87 -7.69 -7.62
N VAL A 3 -9.37 -7.79 -6.40
CA VAL A 3 -10.31 -6.81 -5.84
C VAL A 3 -9.49 -5.70 -5.20
N ALA A 4 -9.26 -4.67 -6.01
CA ALA A 4 -8.42 -3.52 -5.74
C ALA A 4 -9.22 -2.28 -5.25
N TYR A 5 -10.48 -2.45 -4.88
CA TYR A 5 -11.34 -1.34 -4.46
C TYR A 5 -11.79 -1.47 -3.01
N GLY A 6 -11.00 -0.88 -2.12
CA GLY A 6 -11.57 -0.34 -0.89
C GLY A 6 -12.45 0.85 -1.25
N GLN A 7 -13.77 0.72 -1.02
CA GLN A 7 -14.84 1.70 -1.27
C GLN A 7 -14.33 3.15 -1.42
N THR A 8 -14.33 3.62 -2.67
CA THR A 8 -14.29 5.04 -3.02
C THR A 8 -15.52 5.29 -3.87
N GLU A 9 -16.47 6.03 -3.31
CA GLU A 9 -17.70 6.42 -3.99
C GLU A 9 -17.39 7.26 -5.25
N SER A 10 -18.33 7.20 -6.21
CA SER A 10 -18.48 8.09 -7.37
C SER A 10 -17.74 7.74 -8.67
N GLY A 11 -17.96 6.54 -9.20
CA GLY A 11 -17.72 6.25 -10.62
C GLY A 11 -18.62 5.11 -11.08
N LYS A 12 -19.17 5.18 -12.31
CA LYS A 12 -19.77 3.99 -12.93
C LYS A 12 -18.66 2.95 -13.06
N GLN A 13 -18.69 1.95 -12.18
CA GLN A 13 -17.80 0.80 -12.28
C GLN A 13 -18.03 0.15 -13.64
N GLY A 14 -17.00 0.14 -14.48
CA GLY A 14 -16.87 -0.96 -15.43
C GLY A 14 -16.92 -2.25 -14.62
N SER A 15 -17.53 -3.29 -15.18
CA SER A 15 -17.52 -4.59 -14.51
C SER A 15 -16.08 -4.98 -14.20
N GLU A 16 -15.83 -5.59 -13.05
CA GLU A 16 -14.49 -6.00 -12.60
C GLU A 16 -13.74 -6.82 -13.67
N GLU A 17 -14.50 -7.53 -14.49
CA GLU A 17 -13.98 -8.27 -15.64
C GLU A 17 -13.44 -7.37 -16.76
N GLU A 18 -14.08 -6.22 -17.03
CA GLU A 18 -13.61 -5.26 -18.02
C GLU A 18 -12.29 -4.64 -17.59
N GLU A 19 -12.15 -4.26 -16.32
CA GLU A 19 -10.90 -3.73 -15.78
C GLU A 19 -9.79 -4.78 -15.81
N ALA A 20 -10.10 -6.03 -15.42
CA ALA A 20 -9.13 -7.12 -15.51
C ALA A 20 -8.69 -7.39 -16.96
N ARG A 21 -9.63 -7.40 -17.91
CA ARG A 21 -9.34 -7.53 -19.35
C ARG A 21 -8.48 -6.38 -19.85
N LEU A 22 -8.76 -5.16 -19.42
CA LEU A 22 -7.97 -3.97 -19.77
C LEU A 22 -6.54 -4.10 -19.23
N MET A 23 -6.36 -4.42 -17.95
CA MET A 23 -5.03 -4.55 -17.35
C MET A 23 -4.21 -5.65 -18.02
N LEU A 24 -4.82 -6.80 -18.32
CA LEU A 24 -4.15 -7.88 -19.05
C LEU A 24 -3.76 -7.44 -20.47
N THR A 25 -4.63 -6.72 -21.17
CA THR A 25 -4.33 -6.17 -22.50
C THR A 25 -3.15 -5.22 -22.44
N LEU A 26 -3.11 -4.31 -21.45
CA LEU A 26 -1.99 -3.39 -21.24
C LEU A 26 -0.70 -4.14 -20.94
N ARG A 27 -0.74 -5.13 -20.04
CA ARG A 27 0.43 -5.94 -19.67
C ARG A 27 1.02 -6.69 -20.86
N ASN A 28 0.16 -7.29 -21.69
CA ASN A 28 0.58 -8.04 -22.88
C ASN A 28 1.12 -7.15 -24.00
N THR A 29 0.69 -5.89 -24.05
CA THR A 29 1.11 -4.93 -25.10
C THR A 29 2.40 -4.23 -24.72
N TYR A 30 2.57 -3.90 -23.43
CA TYR A 30 3.73 -3.16 -22.94
C TYR A 30 4.79 -4.10 -22.36
N GLN A 31 5.97 -4.12 -22.99
CA GLN A 31 7.08 -5.00 -22.62
C GLN A 31 8.07 -4.40 -21.60
N GLY A 32 7.83 -3.16 -21.15
CA GLY A 32 8.63 -2.56 -20.09
C GLY A 32 8.15 -2.97 -18.69
N THR A 33 8.74 -2.35 -17.68
CA THR A 33 8.35 -2.56 -16.27
C THR A 33 6.93 -2.06 -16.02
N PHE A 34 6.04 -2.96 -15.63
CA PHE A 34 4.64 -2.68 -15.37
C PHE A 34 4.36 -2.60 -13.86
N ILE A 35 3.85 -1.46 -13.40
CA ILE A 35 3.53 -1.22 -11.98
C ILE A 35 2.02 -1.14 -11.82
N CYS A 36 1.42 -2.04 -11.05
CA CYS A 36 -0.01 -1.97 -10.73
C CYS A 36 -0.27 -1.20 -9.43
N SER A 37 -1.48 -0.64 -9.31
CA SER A 37 -1.94 0.11 -8.15
C SER A 37 -3.44 -0.03 -7.96
N GLY A 38 -3.93 0.44 -6.81
CA GLY A 38 -5.34 0.40 -6.43
C GLY A 38 -5.61 -0.74 -5.47
N GLY A 39 -5.84 -0.43 -4.19
CA GLY A 39 -6.36 -1.35 -3.15
C GLY A 39 -5.76 -2.75 -3.00
N TYR A 40 -4.57 -3.01 -3.54
CA TYR A 40 -3.85 -4.26 -3.29
C TYR A 40 -3.64 -4.50 -1.80
N THR A 41 -3.90 -5.72 -1.37
CA THR A 41 -3.40 -6.26 -0.10
C THR A 41 -2.01 -6.87 -0.32
N ARG A 42 -1.36 -7.32 0.77
CA ARG A 42 -0.14 -8.13 0.67
C ARG A 42 -0.37 -9.35 -0.23
N GLN A 43 -1.42 -10.11 0.05
CA GLN A 43 -1.74 -11.35 -0.65
C GLN A 43 -2.03 -11.11 -2.13
N LEU A 44 -2.87 -10.12 -2.44
CA LEU A 44 -3.19 -9.76 -3.83
C LEU A 44 -1.94 -9.29 -4.59
N GLY A 45 -1.04 -8.58 -3.93
CA GLY A 45 0.21 -8.14 -4.56
C GLY A 45 1.15 -9.30 -4.87
N ILE A 46 1.29 -10.25 -3.96
CA ILE A 46 2.06 -11.48 -4.19
C ILE A 46 1.49 -12.26 -5.38
N GLU A 47 0.17 -12.40 -5.44
CA GLU A 47 -0.51 -13.09 -6.55
C GLU A 47 -0.28 -12.39 -7.89
N ALA A 48 -0.35 -11.04 -7.95
CA ALA A 48 -0.13 -10.27 -9.18
C ALA A 48 1.27 -10.45 -9.75
N ILE A 49 2.29 -10.46 -8.89
CA ILE A 49 3.66 -10.72 -9.33
C ILE A 49 3.81 -12.19 -9.76
N ALA A 50 3.28 -13.13 -9.00
CA ALA A 50 3.39 -14.56 -9.29
C ALA A 50 2.72 -14.97 -10.61
N GLN A 51 1.63 -14.29 -11.00
CA GLN A 51 0.91 -14.52 -12.25
C GLN A 51 1.53 -13.78 -13.45
N GLY A 52 2.50 -12.89 -13.22
CA GLY A 52 3.09 -12.05 -14.27
C GLY A 52 2.23 -10.86 -14.70
N ASP A 53 1.16 -10.57 -13.96
CA ASP A 53 0.23 -9.47 -14.24
C ASP A 53 0.88 -8.09 -14.02
N ALA A 54 1.90 -8.03 -13.16
CA ALA A 54 2.73 -6.85 -12.93
C ALA A 54 4.15 -7.26 -12.52
N ASP A 55 5.09 -6.34 -12.67
CA ASP A 55 6.47 -6.50 -12.19
C ASP A 55 6.65 -5.86 -10.80
N LEU A 56 5.83 -4.85 -10.49
CA LEU A 56 5.82 -4.14 -9.21
C LEU A 56 4.38 -3.80 -8.78
N VAL A 57 4.17 -3.69 -7.46
CA VAL A 57 2.90 -3.26 -6.87
C VAL A 57 3.12 -2.01 -6.03
N SER A 58 2.30 -0.99 -6.26
CA SER A 58 2.34 0.26 -5.49
C SER A 58 1.23 0.32 -4.45
N TYR A 59 1.56 0.82 -3.26
CA TYR A 59 0.66 0.90 -2.12
C TYR A 59 0.59 2.34 -1.61
N GLY A 60 -0.58 2.98 -1.70
CA GLY A 60 -0.77 4.36 -1.20
C GLY A 60 -1.25 4.39 0.26
N ARG A 61 -2.54 4.14 0.47
CA ARG A 61 -3.22 4.20 1.79
C ARG A 61 -2.52 3.40 2.88
N LEU A 62 -1.97 2.23 2.54
CA LEU A 62 -1.25 1.41 3.51
C LEU A 62 0.07 2.06 3.94
N PHE A 63 0.81 2.69 3.02
CA PHE A 63 2.07 3.38 3.34
C PHE A 63 1.85 4.63 4.19
N ILE A 64 0.74 5.36 3.99
CA ILE A 64 0.37 6.50 4.85
C ILE A 64 0.36 6.10 6.33
N ALA A 65 -0.26 4.95 6.65
CA ALA A 65 -0.42 4.52 8.04
C ALA A 65 0.71 3.62 8.55
N ASN A 66 1.54 3.07 7.67
CA ASN A 66 2.56 2.09 8.01
C ASN A 66 3.89 2.57 7.43
N PRO A 67 4.67 3.38 8.17
CA PRO A 67 5.95 3.88 7.67
C PRO A 67 6.96 2.75 7.38
N ASP A 68 6.74 1.58 7.99
CA ASP A 68 7.49 0.35 7.83
C ASP A 68 6.73 -0.76 7.08
N LEU A 69 5.83 -0.40 6.16
CA LEU A 69 4.97 -1.34 5.43
C LEU A 69 5.73 -2.52 4.82
N VAL A 70 6.89 -2.27 4.22
CA VAL A 70 7.72 -3.32 3.59
C VAL A 70 8.16 -4.37 4.61
N LEU A 71 8.57 -3.94 5.81
CA LEU A 71 8.95 -4.86 6.89
C LEU A 71 7.74 -5.65 7.37
N ARG A 72 6.59 -4.99 7.54
CA ARG A 72 5.35 -5.66 7.92
C ARG A 72 4.93 -6.71 6.90
N PHE A 73 5.02 -6.42 5.61
CA PHE A 73 4.75 -7.40 4.57
C PHE A 73 5.77 -8.55 4.56
N LYS A 74 7.05 -8.27 4.81
CA LYS A 74 8.06 -9.32 4.90
C LYS A 74 7.77 -10.29 6.06
N LEU A 75 7.32 -9.77 7.20
CA LEU A 75 7.05 -10.54 8.42
C LEU A 75 5.60 -11.04 8.54
N ASP A 76 4.74 -10.70 7.60
CA ASP A 76 3.28 -10.86 7.70
C ASP A 76 2.71 -10.27 9.01
N ALA A 77 3.24 -9.12 9.42
CA ALA A 77 2.90 -8.46 10.67
C ALA A 77 1.60 -7.63 10.56
N PRO A 78 0.91 -7.36 11.69
CA PRO A 78 -0.28 -6.52 11.70
C PRO A 78 -0.03 -5.13 11.12
N LEU A 79 -0.99 -4.60 10.36
CA LEU A 79 -0.95 -3.26 9.79
C LEU A 79 -1.73 -2.27 10.66
N ASN A 80 -1.18 -1.06 10.79
CA ASN A 80 -1.90 0.09 11.30
C ASN A 80 -3.07 0.42 10.35
N LYS A 81 -4.22 0.77 10.92
CA LYS A 81 -5.37 1.28 10.16
C LYS A 81 -5.12 2.74 9.79
N TYR A 82 -5.34 3.09 8.53
CA TYR A 82 -5.29 4.48 8.10
C TYR A 82 -6.54 5.25 8.56
N ASN A 83 -6.36 6.54 8.83
CA ASN A 83 -7.45 7.47 9.07
C ASN A 83 -7.65 8.38 7.85
N ARG A 84 -8.73 8.18 7.09
CA ARG A 84 -9.01 8.99 5.88
C ARG A 84 -9.27 10.46 6.19
N LYS A 85 -9.80 10.76 7.38
CA LYS A 85 -10.14 12.14 7.78
C LYS A 85 -8.90 13.02 7.92
N THR A 86 -7.71 12.41 8.04
CA THR A 86 -6.44 13.13 8.25
C THR A 86 -5.51 13.07 7.04
N PHE A 87 -5.95 12.54 5.89
CA PHE A 87 -5.11 12.51 4.68
C PHE A 87 -4.76 13.91 4.18
N TYR A 88 -5.68 14.84 4.33
CA TYR A 88 -5.53 16.24 3.95
C TYR A 88 -5.94 17.08 5.17
N THR A 89 -4.97 17.46 5.99
CA THR A 89 -5.20 18.26 7.20
C THR A 89 -4.29 19.48 7.23
N GLN A 90 -4.68 20.47 8.03
CA GLN A 90 -3.84 21.59 8.44
C GLN A 90 -3.41 21.37 9.91
N ASP A 91 -2.63 22.29 10.47
CA ASP A 91 -2.17 22.19 11.85
C ASP A 91 -3.32 22.08 12.87
N PRO A 92 -3.20 21.21 13.89
CA PRO A 92 -2.07 20.30 14.14
C PRO A 92 -2.04 19.09 13.20
N VAL A 93 -0.85 18.73 12.71
CA VAL A 93 -0.64 17.58 11.81
C VAL A 93 -0.76 16.26 12.60
N VAL A 94 -1.93 15.63 12.53
CA VAL A 94 -2.22 14.29 13.07
C VAL A 94 -2.39 13.31 11.91
N GLY A 95 -1.96 12.06 12.07
CA GLY A 95 -2.09 11.01 11.06
C GLY A 95 -1.18 11.22 9.84
N TYR A 96 0.03 11.75 10.05
CA TYR A 96 1.05 11.94 9.00
C TYR A 96 2.39 11.34 9.42
N THR A 97 3.03 11.87 10.47
CA THR A 97 4.34 11.39 10.98
C THR A 97 4.25 10.63 12.31
N ASP A 98 3.05 10.53 12.88
CA ASP A 98 2.75 10.01 14.21
C ASP A 98 2.30 8.52 14.21
N TYR A 99 2.17 7.89 13.05
CA TYR A 99 1.90 6.46 12.96
C TYR A 99 3.06 5.63 13.55
N PRO A 100 2.77 4.62 14.40
CA PRO A 100 3.81 3.85 15.06
C PRO A 100 4.48 2.84 14.11
N PHE A 101 5.79 2.67 14.26
CA PHE A 101 6.55 1.54 13.71
C PHE A 101 6.26 0.24 14.50
N LEU A 102 6.52 -0.92 13.89
CA LEU A 102 6.36 -2.24 14.51
C LEU A 102 7.24 -2.40 15.74
N ASN A 103 8.51 -1.96 15.64
CA ASN A 103 9.48 -2.00 16.73
C ASN A 103 9.60 -0.62 17.38
N LYS A 104 8.56 -0.20 18.08
CA LYS A 104 8.71 0.85 19.09
C LYS A 104 9.24 0.20 20.38
N GLU A 105 10.45 -0.37 20.32
CA GLU A 105 11.21 -0.59 21.54
C GLU A 105 11.38 0.78 22.20
N SER A 106 11.06 0.85 23.49
CA SER A 106 11.21 2.03 24.32
C SER A 106 12.57 2.67 24.03
N ARG A 107 12.59 3.95 23.66
CA ARG A 107 13.80 4.79 23.78
C ARG A 107 14.17 4.88 25.26
N SER A 108 14.70 3.81 25.83
CA SER A 108 15.32 3.80 27.15
C SER A 108 16.81 4.03 26.93
N ASN A 109 17.21 5.30 27.08
CA ASN A 109 18.49 5.76 27.59
C ASN A 109 19.78 5.13 27.00
N LEU A 110 20.16 5.52 25.78
CA LEU A 110 21.59 5.53 25.42
C LEU A 110 21.96 6.96 25.00
N PRO A 111 22.86 7.65 25.73
CA PRO A 111 23.23 9.02 25.43
C PRO A 111 24.02 9.10 24.12
N PHE A 112 23.73 10.14 23.36
CA PHE A 112 24.31 10.48 22.05
C PHE A 112 25.83 10.77 22.06
N SER A 113 26.54 10.51 23.15
CA SER A 113 27.90 10.99 23.39
C SER A 113 29.01 10.02 22.97
N ARG A 114 28.80 9.16 21.98
CA ARG A 114 29.87 8.33 21.39
C ARG A 114 29.74 8.24 19.88
N LEU A 115 30.02 9.36 19.22
CA LEU A 115 30.64 9.42 17.89
C LEU A 115 31.84 10.36 18.00
#